data_AF-A0A9W9K224-F1
#
_entry.id   AF-A0A9W9K224-F1
#
_cell.length_a   1.000
_cell.length_b   1.000
_cell.length_c   1.000
_cell.angle_alpha   90.00
_cell.angle_beta   90.00
_cell.angle_gamma   90.00
#
_symmetry.space_group_name_H-M   'P 1'
#
loop_
_entity.id
_entity.type
_entity.pdbx_description
1 polymer ?
#
loop_
_entity_poly.entity_id
_entity_poly.type
_entity_poly.pdbx_seq_one_letter_code
_entity_poly.pdbx_strand_id
1 'polypeptide(L)'
;MPQSISEFIFFKVRPEVRPEDPHSEEGEALLNIFRSTKQQSGHQNSAWGRTVEDEDVIVWVVDWTDARGSTTAINLEPFLAPTAQPPTALYTTLSPPISSTDTLTANPVTEICALPFPSSLTVQETKQLNAELINFRTALVEHLPQEDGPRSWAMGHIDRPNMVQHAKSPSGHAVVHLLAVGWETVEAHKQAKETEQFQQSVAPIREKMLPPVPGLEMKHVSFQKI
;
A
#
# COMPACT_ATOMS: atom_id res chain seq x y z
N MET A 1 13.55 11.14 -16.21
CA MET A 1 13.11 11.78 -14.96
C MET A 1 13.66 10.97 -13.80
N PRO A 2 14.11 11.57 -12.68
CA PRO A 2 14.49 10.80 -11.51
C PRO A 2 13.28 9.98 -11.03
N GLN A 3 13.52 8.73 -10.67
CA GLN A 3 12.51 7.76 -10.26
C GLN A 3 12.08 8.08 -8.82
N SER A 4 10.83 8.52 -8.65
CA SER A 4 10.25 8.81 -7.33
C SER A 4 10.01 7.50 -6.56
N ILE A 5 10.19 7.55 -5.25
CA ILE A 5 9.97 6.42 -4.35
C ILE A 5 8.81 6.75 -3.43
N SER A 6 7.86 5.82 -3.31
CA SER A 6 6.74 5.93 -2.40
C SER A 6 7.01 5.10 -1.15
N GLU A 7 6.94 5.73 0.01
CA GLU A 7 7.03 5.11 1.33
C GLU A 7 5.62 4.92 1.89
N PHE A 8 5.24 3.68 2.19
CA PHE A 8 3.98 3.31 2.83
C PHE A 8 4.27 2.86 4.26
N ILE A 9 3.69 3.57 5.23
CA ILE A 9 3.91 3.34 6.65
C ILE A 9 2.59 2.88 7.26
N PHE A 10 2.59 1.66 7.78
CA PHE A 10 1.45 1.02 8.42
C PHE A 10 1.69 0.97 9.92
N PHE A 11 0.76 1.50 10.70
CA PHE A 11 0.88 1.49 12.16
C PHE A 11 -0.48 1.57 12.83
N LYS A 12 -0.60 0.90 13.98
CA LYS A 12 -1.81 0.93 14.81
C LYS A 12 -1.65 1.97 15.90
N VAL A 13 -2.59 2.90 15.99
CA VAL A 13 -2.64 3.95 17.00
C VAL A 13 -3.53 3.55 18.18
N ARG A 14 -3.37 4.23 19.32
CA ARG A 14 -4.32 4.07 20.43
C ARG A 14 -5.70 4.65 20.06
N PRO A 15 -6.80 4.11 20.63
CA PRO A 15 -8.15 4.53 20.26
C PRO A 15 -8.45 6.03 20.45
N GLU A 16 -7.74 6.71 21.37
CA GLU A 16 -7.87 8.15 21.63
C GLU A 16 -7.16 9.05 20.60
N VAL A 17 -6.21 8.52 19.83
CA VAL A 17 -5.53 9.28 18.77
C VAL A 17 -6.48 9.39 17.58
N ARG A 18 -7.12 10.56 17.42
CA ARG A 18 -8.15 10.82 16.40
C ARG A 18 -7.79 12.03 15.53
N PRO A 19 -6.87 11.89 14.56
CA PRO A 19 -6.43 13.05 13.75
C PRO A 19 -7.52 13.62 12.84
N GLU A 20 -8.62 12.88 12.63
CA GLU A 20 -9.84 13.35 11.97
C GLU A 20 -10.71 14.28 12.83
N ASP A 21 -10.57 14.23 14.17
CA ASP A 21 -11.30 15.07 15.10
C ASP A 21 -10.51 16.35 15.38
N PRO A 22 -11.01 17.55 14.99
CA PRO A 22 -10.31 18.82 15.22
C PRO A 22 -10.15 19.17 16.70
N HIS A 23 -10.81 18.44 17.61
CA HIS A 23 -10.69 18.62 19.05
C HIS A 23 -9.75 17.60 19.71
N SER A 24 -9.18 16.65 18.96
CA SER A 24 -8.22 15.67 19.49
C SER A 24 -6.82 16.27 19.58
N GLU A 25 -6.33 16.52 20.80
CA GLU A 25 -4.96 17.01 21.01
C GLU A 25 -3.91 16.01 20.52
N GLU A 26 -4.10 14.72 20.79
CA GLU A 26 -3.25 13.63 20.30
C GLU A 26 -3.32 13.49 18.78
N GLY A 27 -4.51 13.67 18.20
CA GLY A 27 -4.73 13.67 16.78
C GLY A 27 -3.94 14.79 16.08
N GLU A 28 -4.06 16.01 16.57
CA GLU A 28 -3.33 17.18 16.05
C GLU A 28 -1.81 17.05 16.25
N ALA A 29 -1.37 16.48 17.38
CA ALA A 29 0.04 16.18 17.60
C ALA A 29 0.60 15.18 16.56
N LEU A 30 -0.18 14.15 16.18
CA LEU A 30 0.20 13.24 15.09
C LEU A 30 0.22 13.96 13.74
N LEU A 31 -0.76 14.80 13.42
CA LEU A 31 -0.75 15.60 12.19
C LEU A 31 0.46 16.52 12.10
N ASN A 32 0.92 17.06 13.22
CA ASN A 32 2.13 17.89 13.24
C ASN A 32 3.39 17.11 12.84
N ILE A 33 3.47 15.81 13.13
CA ILE A 33 4.54 14.95 12.60
C ILE A 33 4.43 14.87 11.09
N PHE A 34 3.25 14.58 10.54
CA PHE A 34 3.06 14.49 9.10
C PHE A 34 3.41 15.81 8.40
N ARG A 35 2.97 16.95 8.95
CA ARG A 35 3.28 18.28 8.41
C ARG A 35 4.77 18.62 8.51
N SER A 36 5.46 18.17 9.57
CA SER A 36 6.91 18.36 9.72
C SER A 36 7.70 17.63 8.64
N THR A 37 7.22 16.46 8.18
CA THR A 37 7.85 15.70 7.08
C THR A 37 7.87 16.47 5.77
N LYS A 38 6.90 17.36 5.54
CA LYS A 38 6.87 18.23 4.34
C LYS A 38 8.08 19.15 4.25
N GLN A 39 8.75 19.41 5.37
CA GLN A 39 9.97 20.24 5.44
C GLN A 39 11.25 19.44 5.19
N GLN A 40 11.16 18.11 5.06
CA GLN A 40 12.34 17.28 4.80
C GLN A 40 12.76 17.39 3.33
N SER A 41 14.08 17.39 3.11
CA SER A 41 14.66 17.45 1.77
C SER A 41 14.21 16.26 0.94
N GLY A 42 13.72 16.52 -0.27
CA GLY A 42 13.26 15.49 -1.19
C GLY A 42 11.82 15.02 -0.97
N HIS A 43 11.09 15.55 0.02
CA HIS A 43 9.64 15.32 0.10
C HIS A 43 8.93 15.93 -1.12
N GLN A 44 8.05 15.16 -1.76
CA GLN A 44 7.20 15.62 -2.87
C GLN A 44 5.75 15.79 -2.45
N ASN A 45 5.15 14.74 -1.89
CA ASN A 45 3.76 14.71 -1.49
C ASN A 45 3.55 13.74 -0.33
N SER A 46 2.49 13.92 0.45
CA SER A 46 2.08 12.93 1.44
C SER A 46 0.58 12.95 1.69
N ALA A 47 0.06 11.76 2.00
CA ALA A 47 -1.35 11.55 2.29
C ALA A 47 -1.49 10.46 3.34
N TRP A 48 -2.59 10.48 4.09
CA TRP A 48 -2.85 9.49 5.12
C TRP A 48 -4.33 9.14 5.18
N GLY A 49 -4.64 8.01 5.79
CA GLY A 49 -6.02 7.64 6.10
C GLY A 49 -6.08 6.45 7.04
N ARG A 50 -7.24 6.26 7.68
CA ARG A 50 -7.55 5.04 8.43
C ARG A 50 -7.97 3.93 7.49
N THR A 51 -7.75 2.70 7.93
CA THR A 51 -8.16 1.53 7.18
C THR A 51 -9.61 1.18 7.51
N VAL A 52 -10.35 0.68 6.52
CA VAL A 52 -11.75 0.24 6.73
C VAL A 52 -11.81 -1.06 7.55
N GLU A 53 -10.81 -1.92 7.41
CA GLU A 53 -10.73 -3.22 8.09
C GLU A 53 -10.43 -3.09 9.59
N ASP A 54 -9.65 -2.08 9.97
CA ASP A 54 -9.31 -1.76 11.35
C ASP A 54 -9.13 -0.24 11.48
N GLU A 55 -10.12 0.43 12.07
CA GLU A 55 -10.09 1.89 12.19
C GLU A 55 -8.90 2.39 13.00
N ASP A 56 -8.30 1.57 13.88
CA ASP A 56 -7.12 1.98 14.65
C ASP A 56 -5.82 1.89 13.82
N VAL A 57 -5.86 1.34 12.60
CA VAL A 57 -4.70 1.30 11.71
C VAL A 57 -4.72 2.49 10.76
N ILE A 58 -3.60 3.22 10.74
CA ILE A 58 -3.35 4.30 9.80
C ILE A 58 -2.34 3.84 8.75
N VAL A 59 -2.60 4.21 7.49
CA VAL A 59 -1.62 4.16 6.42
C VAL A 59 -1.21 5.60 6.11
N TRP A 60 0.08 5.88 6.25
CA TRP A 60 0.69 7.15 5.83
C TRP A 60 1.60 6.90 4.64
N VAL A 61 1.36 7.63 3.56
CA VAL A 61 2.12 7.53 2.31
C VAL A 61 2.91 8.81 2.11
N VAL A 62 4.19 8.68 1.78
CA VAL A 62 5.09 9.79 1.46
C VAL A 62 5.82 9.51 0.16
N ASP A 63 5.76 10.46 -0.77
CA ASP A 63 6.53 10.42 -2.01
C ASP A 63 7.84 11.20 -1.86
N TRP A 64 8.93 10.55 -2.24
CA TRP A 64 10.28 11.06 -2.19
C TRP A 64 10.86 11.23 -3.59
N THR A 65 11.71 12.25 -3.78
CA THR A 65 12.43 12.48 -5.03
C THR A 65 13.44 11.39 -5.37
N ASP A 66 13.93 10.66 -4.37
CA ASP A 66 14.85 9.54 -4.54
C ASP A 66 14.84 8.56 -3.34
N ALA A 67 15.56 7.44 -3.50
CA ALA A 67 15.57 6.33 -2.55
C ALA A 67 16.16 6.64 -1.16
N ARG A 68 16.79 7.81 -0.95
CA ARG A 68 17.32 8.23 0.36
C ARG A 68 16.25 8.82 1.25
N GLY A 69 15.09 9.18 0.69
CA GLY A 69 13.94 9.65 1.44
C GLY A 69 13.44 8.59 2.44
N SER A 70 13.14 9.04 3.65
CA SER A 70 12.65 8.20 4.73
C SER A 70 12.02 9.06 5.80
N THR A 71 10.83 8.70 6.26
CA THR A 71 10.30 9.23 7.50
C THR A 71 11.04 8.67 8.70
N THR A 72 10.96 9.37 9.83
CA THR A 72 11.51 8.88 11.11
C THR A 72 10.38 8.21 11.90
N ALA A 73 10.19 6.90 11.69
CA ALA A 73 9.11 6.13 12.32
C ALA A 73 9.12 6.18 13.86
N ILE A 74 10.28 6.42 14.49
CA ILE A 74 10.41 6.59 15.95
C ILE A 74 9.53 7.72 16.50
N ASN A 75 9.26 8.74 15.69
CA ASN A 75 8.42 9.86 16.11
C ASN A 75 6.95 9.43 16.28
N LEU A 76 6.56 8.27 15.74
CA LEU A 76 5.22 7.72 15.89
C LEU A 76 5.01 7.00 17.23
N GLU A 77 6.08 6.61 17.94
CA GLU A 77 6.03 5.84 19.20
C GLU A 77 5.02 6.40 20.22
N PRO A 78 4.92 7.73 20.46
CA PRO A 78 3.98 8.29 21.42
C PRO A 78 2.52 8.05 21.08
N PHE A 79 2.17 7.60 19.86
CA PHE A 79 0.79 7.40 19.40
C PHE A 79 0.39 5.94 19.25
N LEU A 80 1.36 5.02 19.30
CA LEU A 80 1.15 3.62 18.98
C LEU A 80 0.34 2.91 20.06
N ALA A 81 -0.52 1.98 19.62
CA ALA A 81 -1.15 1.00 20.49
C ALA A 81 -0.11 -0.02 21.01
N PRO A 82 -0.30 -0.57 22.21
CA PRO A 82 0.53 -1.65 22.72
C PRO A 82 0.19 -2.98 22.01
N THR A 83 0.71 -3.13 20.79
CA THR A 83 0.56 -4.34 19.96
C THR A 83 1.90 -5.01 19.75
N ALA A 84 1.87 -6.33 19.49
CA ALA A 84 3.05 -7.09 19.09
C ALA A 84 3.56 -6.74 17.67
N GLN A 85 2.75 -6.02 16.88
CA GLN A 85 3.10 -5.61 15.52
C GLN A 85 3.68 -4.18 15.52
N PRO A 86 4.99 -4.00 15.26
CA PRO A 86 5.58 -2.67 15.17
C PRO A 86 5.15 -1.94 13.89
N PRO A 87 5.32 -0.61 13.82
CA PRO A 87 5.17 0.14 12.58
C PRO A 87 6.01 -0.48 11.46
N THR A 88 5.40 -0.64 10.29
CA THR A 88 6.06 -1.22 9.11
C THR A 88 6.14 -0.18 8.02
N ALA A 89 7.34 0.12 7.54
CA ALA A 89 7.56 1.00 6.39
C ALA A 89 8.02 0.19 5.18
N LEU A 90 7.33 0.35 4.05
CA LEU A 90 7.65 -0.24 2.76
C LEU A 90 7.97 0.86 1.76
N TYR A 91 9.07 0.73 1.03
CA TYR A 91 9.46 1.66 -0.02
C TYR A 91 9.34 0.96 -1.35
N THR A 92 8.69 1.61 -2.32
CA THR A 92 8.47 1.03 -3.64
C THR A 92 8.48 2.09 -4.72
N THR A 93 8.97 1.72 -5.90
CA THR A 93 8.66 2.46 -7.12
C THR A 93 7.36 1.93 -7.73
N LEU A 94 6.33 2.75 -7.70
CA LEU A 94 5.06 2.45 -8.35
C LEU A 94 5.07 2.87 -9.83
N SER A 95 4.42 2.06 -10.66
CA SER A 95 4.16 2.37 -12.07
C SER A 95 2.65 2.33 -12.36
N PRO A 96 2.05 3.45 -12.81
CA PRO A 96 2.62 4.81 -12.83
C PRO A 96 2.91 5.33 -11.40
N PRO A 97 3.78 6.34 -11.24
CA PRO A 97 4.01 6.97 -9.94
C PRO A 97 2.73 7.61 -9.38
N ILE A 98 2.44 7.40 -8.10
CA ILE A 98 1.25 7.97 -7.43
C ILE A 98 1.30 9.51 -7.41
N SER A 99 2.49 10.11 -7.28
CA SER A 99 2.71 11.57 -7.37
C SER A 99 2.33 12.15 -8.73
N SER A 100 2.45 11.37 -9.80
CA SER A 100 2.16 11.83 -11.17
C SER A 100 0.68 11.83 -11.52
N THR A 101 -0.16 11.20 -10.69
CA THR A 101 -1.58 10.97 -11.00
C THR A 101 -2.53 11.58 -9.96
N ASP A 102 -2.02 12.07 -8.83
CA ASP A 102 -2.83 12.52 -7.66
C ASP A 102 -3.87 11.46 -7.20
N THR A 103 -3.71 10.20 -7.65
CA THR A 103 -4.77 9.19 -7.62
C THR A 103 -5.11 8.76 -6.20
N LEU A 104 -4.13 8.66 -5.29
CA LEU A 104 -4.39 8.28 -3.91
C LEU A 104 -5.51 9.13 -3.27
N THR A 105 -5.50 10.44 -3.52
CA THR A 105 -6.45 11.39 -2.92
C THR A 105 -7.63 11.73 -3.84
N ALA A 106 -7.54 11.40 -5.13
CA ALA A 106 -8.65 11.55 -6.07
C ALA A 106 -9.61 10.34 -6.05
N ASN A 107 -9.12 9.18 -5.62
CA ASN A 107 -9.93 7.99 -5.40
C ASN A 107 -10.75 8.14 -4.10
N PRO A 108 -12.05 7.83 -4.09
CA PRO A 108 -12.82 7.76 -2.85
C PRO A 108 -12.27 6.70 -1.89
N VAL A 109 -11.84 5.56 -2.43
CA VAL A 109 -11.20 4.48 -1.69
C VAL A 109 -10.01 3.95 -2.49
N THR A 110 -8.88 3.73 -1.82
CA THR A 110 -7.74 3.04 -2.40
C THR A 110 -7.51 1.72 -1.66
N GLU A 111 -7.49 0.62 -2.39
CA GLU A 111 -6.99 -0.68 -1.93
C GLU A 111 -5.46 -0.66 -1.93
N ILE A 112 -4.86 -0.97 -0.78
CA ILE A 112 -3.44 -1.25 -0.63
C ILE A 112 -3.28 -2.74 -0.39
N CYS A 113 -2.65 -3.43 -1.34
CA CYS A 113 -2.54 -4.89 -1.32
C CYS A 113 -1.08 -5.33 -1.48
N ALA A 114 -0.51 -5.91 -0.43
CA ALA A 114 0.81 -6.52 -0.46
C ALA A 114 0.69 -8.00 -0.87
N LEU A 115 1.34 -8.37 -1.96
CA LEU A 115 1.35 -9.72 -2.51
C LEU A 115 2.72 -10.37 -2.22
N PRO A 116 2.83 -11.23 -1.18
CA PRO A 116 4.07 -11.91 -0.87
C PRO A 116 4.27 -13.15 -1.77
N PHE A 117 5.48 -13.31 -2.27
CA PHE A 117 5.91 -14.47 -3.05
C PHE A 117 7.21 -15.04 -2.48
N PRO A 118 7.49 -16.35 -2.66
CA PRO A 118 8.75 -16.94 -2.22
C PRO A 118 9.96 -16.17 -2.78
N SER A 119 10.94 -15.83 -1.94
CA SER A 119 12.17 -15.22 -2.44
C SER A 119 13.05 -16.18 -3.25
N SER A 120 12.69 -17.48 -3.26
CA SER A 120 13.38 -18.55 -3.97
C SER A 120 12.84 -18.79 -5.39
N LEU A 121 11.91 -17.97 -5.90
CA LEU A 121 11.44 -18.08 -7.28
C LEU A 121 12.63 -17.95 -8.24
N THR A 122 12.66 -18.81 -9.24
CA THR A 122 13.65 -18.74 -10.34
C THR A 122 13.42 -17.50 -11.20
N VAL A 123 14.41 -17.16 -12.03
CA VAL A 123 14.30 -16.06 -13.00
C VAL A 123 13.13 -16.29 -13.96
N GLN A 124 12.87 -17.52 -14.37
CA GLN A 124 11.77 -17.85 -15.28
C GLN A 124 10.42 -17.68 -14.58
N GLU A 125 10.27 -18.18 -13.34
CA GLU A 125 9.04 -17.99 -12.56
C GLU A 125 8.78 -16.52 -12.24
N THR A 126 9.83 -15.75 -11.94
CA THR A 126 9.72 -14.30 -11.71
C THR A 126 9.23 -13.57 -12.96
N LYS A 127 9.76 -13.91 -14.15
CA LYS A 127 9.28 -13.33 -15.42
C LYS A 127 7.83 -13.68 -15.69
N GLN A 128 7.44 -14.93 -15.43
CA GLN A 128 6.08 -15.41 -15.60
C GLN A 128 5.11 -14.68 -14.64
N LEU A 129 5.49 -14.53 -13.37
CA LEU A 129 4.73 -13.77 -12.38
C LEU A 129 4.53 -12.31 -12.81
N ASN A 130 5.58 -11.65 -13.30
CA ASN A 130 5.48 -10.28 -13.79
C ASN A 130 4.52 -10.16 -14.97
N ALA A 131 4.53 -11.11 -15.90
CA ALA A 131 3.59 -11.15 -17.01
C ALA A 131 2.14 -11.37 -16.53
N GLU A 132 1.94 -12.22 -15.53
CA GLU A 132 0.63 -12.46 -14.92
C GLU A 132 0.11 -11.22 -14.18
N LEU A 133 0.95 -10.50 -13.43
CA LEU A 133 0.59 -9.23 -12.80
C LEU A 133 0.19 -8.16 -13.82
N ILE A 134 0.90 -8.08 -14.95
CA ILE A 134 0.54 -7.19 -16.07
C ILE A 134 -0.79 -7.60 -16.68
N ASN A 135 -1.01 -8.90 -16.94
CA ASN A 135 -2.26 -9.40 -17.48
C ASN A 135 -3.43 -9.15 -16.52
N PHE A 136 -3.21 -9.28 -15.21
CA PHE A 136 -4.21 -8.98 -14.19
C PHE A 136 -4.62 -7.51 -14.21
N ARG A 137 -3.63 -6.59 -14.27
CA ARG A 137 -3.89 -5.16 -14.46
C ARG A 137 -4.69 -4.91 -15.74
N THR A 138 -4.27 -5.46 -16.88
CA THR A 138 -4.95 -5.27 -18.16
C THR A 138 -6.38 -5.82 -18.12
N ALA A 139 -6.61 -7.00 -17.53
CA ALA A 139 -7.93 -7.56 -17.40
C ALA A 139 -8.89 -6.64 -16.62
N LEU A 140 -8.42 -6.04 -15.52
CA LEU A 140 -9.26 -5.17 -14.70
C LEU A 140 -9.41 -3.76 -15.26
N VAL A 141 -8.35 -3.19 -15.83
CA VAL A 141 -8.36 -1.80 -16.31
C VAL A 141 -8.94 -1.68 -17.72
N GLU A 142 -8.74 -2.66 -18.59
CA GLU A 142 -9.07 -2.56 -20.01
C GLU A 142 -10.25 -3.45 -20.42
N HIS A 143 -10.52 -4.54 -19.71
CA HIS A 143 -11.56 -5.51 -20.11
C HIS A 143 -12.81 -5.50 -19.22
N LEU A 144 -12.75 -4.91 -18.03
CA LEU A 144 -13.97 -4.64 -17.26
C LEU A 144 -14.65 -3.36 -17.77
N PRO A 145 -15.99 -3.28 -17.72
CA PRO A 145 -16.70 -2.01 -17.86
C PRO A 145 -16.12 -0.98 -16.91
N GLN A 146 -15.99 0.28 -17.35
CA GLN A 146 -15.31 1.31 -16.56
C GLN A 146 -16.01 1.56 -15.21
N GLU A 147 -17.34 1.42 -15.14
CA GLU A 147 -18.09 1.50 -13.88
C GLU A 147 -17.78 0.37 -12.88
N ASP A 148 -17.34 -0.80 -13.38
CA ASP A 148 -17.07 -2.00 -12.60
C ASP A 148 -15.56 -2.20 -12.34
N GLY A 149 -14.72 -1.49 -13.12
CA GLY A 149 -13.28 -1.53 -13.05
C GLY A 149 -12.68 -0.55 -12.02
N PRO A 150 -11.38 -0.65 -11.78
CA PRO A 150 -10.68 0.27 -10.90
C PRO A 150 -10.56 1.67 -11.54
N ARG A 151 -10.69 2.71 -10.71
CA ARG A 151 -10.50 4.12 -11.11
C ARG A 151 -9.05 4.47 -11.38
N SER A 152 -8.15 3.81 -10.66
CA SER A 152 -6.71 3.94 -10.87
C SER A 152 -6.01 2.64 -10.56
N TRP A 153 -4.82 2.47 -11.11
CA TRP A 153 -3.97 1.32 -10.84
C TRP A 153 -2.52 1.76 -10.78
N ALA A 154 -1.84 1.40 -9.71
CA ALA A 154 -0.38 1.49 -9.62
C ALA A 154 0.16 0.23 -8.95
N MET A 155 1.29 -0.27 -9.44
CA MET A 155 1.96 -1.43 -8.84
C MET A 155 3.47 -1.33 -8.92
N GLY A 156 4.16 -2.01 -8.00
CA GLY A 156 5.62 -2.02 -7.92
C GLY A 156 6.14 -3.16 -7.06
N HIS A 157 7.44 -3.44 -7.15
CA HIS A 157 8.13 -4.27 -6.17
C HIS A 157 8.51 -3.42 -4.95
N ILE A 158 8.56 -4.04 -3.77
CA ILE A 158 9.15 -3.38 -2.60
C ILE A 158 10.67 -3.34 -2.76
N ASP A 159 11.21 -2.12 -2.80
CA ASP A 159 12.64 -1.82 -2.85
C ASP A 159 13.28 -1.96 -1.46
N ARG A 160 12.58 -1.50 -0.41
CA ARG A 160 13.04 -1.57 0.97
C ARG A 160 11.89 -1.91 1.94
N PRO A 161 12.06 -2.88 2.85
CA PRO A 161 13.09 -3.91 2.80
C PRO A 161 12.90 -4.79 1.54
N ASN A 162 14.00 -5.20 0.90
CA ASN A 162 13.94 -6.01 -0.33
C ASN A 162 13.31 -7.40 -0.10
N MET A 163 13.30 -7.88 1.15
CA MET A 163 12.68 -9.11 1.58
C MET A 163 12.07 -8.93 2.97
N VAL A 164 10.98 -9.64 3.22
CA VAL A 164 10.33 -9.73 4.54
C VAL A 164 10.42 -11.16 5.07
N GLN A 165 10.48 -11.33 6.38
CA GLN A 165 10.42 -12.66 6.98
C GLN A 165 9.05 -13.29 6.71
N HIS A 166 9.05 -14.56 6.31
CA HIS A 166 7.83 -15.29 6.01
C HIS A 166 7.95 -16.78 6.34
N ALA A 167 7.28 -17.23 7.40
CA ALA A 167 7.42 -18.59 7.94
C ALA A 167 7.01 -19.71 6.96
N LYS A 168 6.15 -19.41 5.98
CA LYS A 168 5.73 -20.38 4.94
C LYS A 168 6.57 -20.32 3.66
N SER A 169 7.54 -19.42 3.59
CA SER A 169 8.46 -19.39 2.45
C SER A 169 9.54 -20.47 2.61
N PRO A 170 9.94 -21.20 1.54
CA PRO A 170 11.03 -22.17 1.59
C PRO A 170 12.37 -21.60 2.10
N SER A 171 12.64 -20.33 1.81
CA SER A 171 13.85 -19.60 2.25
C SER A 171 13.69 -18.89 3.60
N GLY A 172 12.51 -18.96 4.21
CA GLY A 172 12.11 -18.13 5.35
C GLY A 172 11.85 -16.66 4.99
N HIS A 173 11.96 -16.27 3.72
CA HIS A 173 11.82 -14.89 3.26
C HIS A 173 10.89 -14.77 2.04
N ALA A 174 10.14 -13.68 1.97
CA ALA A 174 9.30 -13.35 0.83
C ALA A 174 9.76 -12.06 0.16
N VAL A 175 9.61 -11.99 -1.16
CA VAL A 175 9.59 -10.74 -1.90
C VAL A 175 8.14 -10.27 -1.99
N VAL A 176 7.92 -8.95 -1.99
CA VAL A 176 6.57 -8.38 -1.95
C VAL A 176 6.36 -7.48 -3.17
N HIS A 177 5.24 -7.68 -3.87
CA HIS A 177 4.70 -6.68 -4.79
C HIS A 177 3.62 -5.88 -4.06
N LEU A 178 3.59 -4.57 -4.27
CA LEU A 178 2.56 -3.70 -3.74
C LEU A 178 1.66 -3.24 -4.87
N LEU A 179 0.35 -3.35 -4.66
CA LEU A 179 -0.67 -2.79 -5.51
C LEU A 179 -1.36 -1.65 -4.74
N ALA A 180 -1.54 -0.52 -5.41
CA ALA A 180 -2.40 0.58 -4.98
C ALA A 180 -3.48 0.78 -6.05
N VAL A 181 -4.71 0.37 -5.73
CA VAL A 181 -5.82 0.30 -6.70
C VAL A 181 -6.97 1.19 -6.23
N GLY A 182 -7.36 2.13 -7.08
CA GLY A 182 -8.46 3.06 -6.82
C GLY A 182 -9.81 2.44 -7.10
N TRP A 183 -10.76 2.61 -6.19
CA TRP A 183 -12.13 2.13 -6.31
C TRP A 183 -13.14 3.23 -5.99
N GLU A 184 -14.34 3.12 -6.55
CA GLU A 184 -15.43 4.04 -6.19
C GLU A 184 -15.93 3.79 -4.77
N THR A 185 -16.04 2.53 -4.39
CA THR A 185 -16.42 2.08 -3.04
C THR A 185 -15.74 0.77 -2.72
N VAL A 186 -15.73 0.38 -1.44
CA VAL A 186 -15.30 -0.96 -1.01
C VAL A 186 -16.18 -2.05 -1.64
N GLU A 187 -17.47 -1.77 -1.81
CA GLU A 187 -18.44 -2.67 -2.42
C GLU A 187 -18.15 -2.89 -3.90
N ALA A 188 -17.72 -1.85 -4.63
CA ALA A 188 -17.32 -1.98 -6.03
C ALA A 188 -16.12 -2.94 -6.18
N HIS A 189 -15.10 -2.82 -5.33
CA HIS A 189 -14.01 -3.80 -5.30
C HIS A 189 -14.53 -5.22 -5.01
N LYS A 190 -15.37 -5.38 -3.99
CA LYS A 190 -15.94 -6.70 -3.65
C LYS A 190 -16.70 -7.31 -4.83
N GLN A 191 -17.49 -6.52 -5.56
CA GLN A 191 -18.21 -6.97 -6.75
C GLN A 191 -17.26 -7.34 -7.89
N ALA A 192 -16.23 -6.53 -8.14
CA ALA A 192 -15.21 -6.83 -9.14
C ALA A 192 -14.54 -8.20 -8.89
N LYS A 193 -14.30 -8.56 -7.61
CA LYS A 193 -13.74 -9.88 -7.23
C LYS A 193 -14.62 -11.07 -7.58
N GLU A 194 -15.92 -10.86 -7.72
CA GLU A 194 -16.89 -11.90 -8.09
C GLU A 194 -17.01 -12.09 -9.60
N THR A 195 -16.41 -11.19 -10.40
CA THR A 195 -16.40 -11.31 -11.86
C THR A 195 -15.52 -12.47 -12.32
N GLU A 196 -15.93 -13.12 -13.40
CA GLU A 196 -15.16 -14.20 -14.03
C GLU A 196 -13.77 -13.70 -14.47
N GLN A 197 -13.72 -12.49 -15.02
CA GLN A 197 -12.50 -11.83 -15.46
C GLN A 197 -11.50 -11.68 -14.31
N PHE A 198 -11.93 -11.19 -13.15
CA PHE A 198 -11.06 -11.09 -11.97
C PHE A 198 -10.59 -12.46 -11.52
N GLN A 199 -11.50 -13.43 -11.37
CA GLN A 199 -11.16 -14.76 -10.86
C GLN A 199 -10.15 -15.49 -11.75
N GLN A 200 -10.36 -15.45 -13.07
CA GLN A 200 -9.46 -16.08 -14.03
C GLN A 200 -8.09 -15.42 -14.09
N SER A 201 -8.04 -14.10 -14.05
CA SER A 201 -6.77 -13.36 -14.18
C SER A 201 -5.94 -13.38 -12.89
N VAL A 202 -6.56 -13.45 -11.71
CA VAL A 202 -5.84 -13.52 -10.42
C VAL A 202 -5.41 -14.94 -10.03
N ALA A 203 -6.09 -15.97 -10.54
CA ALA A 203 -5.81 -17.38 -10.21
C ALA A 203 -4.32 -17.77 -10.33
N PRO A 204 -3.62 -17.54 -11.46
CA PRO A 204 -2.22 -17.94 -11.59
C PRO A 204 -1.27 -17.19 -10.66
N ILE A 205 -1.65 -15.99 -10.22
CA ILE A 205 -0.91 -15.21 -9.21
C ILE A 205 -1.10 -15.86 -7.84
N ARG A 206 -2.35 -16.14 -7.45
CA ARG A 206 -2.69 -16.74 -6.16
C ARG A 206 -2.04 -18.11 -5.94
N GLU A 207 -1.91 -18.91 -6.98
CA GLU A 207 -1.21 -20.21 -6.92
C GLU A 207 0.25 -20.08 -6.46
N LYS A 208 0.90 -18.96 -6.75
CA LYS A 208 2.30 -18.68 -6.37
C LYS A 208 2.44 -17.85 -5.09
N MET A 209 1.34 -17.23 -4.65
CA MET A 209 1.35 -16.36 -3.48
C MET A 209 1.53 -17.15 -2.19
N LEU A 210 2.28 -16.55 -1.28
CA LEU A 210 2.28 -16.94 0.12
C LEU A 210 1.04 -16.35 0.83
N PRO A 211 0.66 -16.88 2.00
CA PRO A 211 -0.28 -16.21 2.88
C PRO A 211 0.11 -14.75 3.14
N PRO A 212 -0.84 -13.86 3.47
CA PRO A 212 -0.53 -12.47 3.80
C PRO A 212 0.51 -12.35 4.93
N VAL A 213 1.40 -11.37 4.81
CA VAL A 213 2.34 -11.00 5.88
C VAL A 213 1.54 -10.30 6.98
N PRO A 214 1.67 -10.70 8.26
CA PRO A 214 0.96 -10.04 9.36
C PRO A 214 1.18 -8.52 9.38
N GLY A 215 0.09 -7.74 9.43
CA GLY A 215 0.12 -6.28 9.39
C GLY A 215 0.14 -5.68 7.98
N LEU A 216 0.37 -6.49 6.93
CA LEU A 216 0.37 -6.09 5.52
C LEU A 216 -0.72 -6.80 4.71
N GLU A 217 -1.75 -7.32 5.38
CA GLU A 217 -2.98 -7.77 4.73
C GLU A 217 -3.57 -6.64 3.85
N MET A 218 -4.40 -7.00 2.87
CA MET A 218 -5.09 -6.02 2.03
C MET A 218 -5.95 -5.08 2.89
N LYS A 219 -5.88 -3.78 2.60
CA LYS A 219 -6.63 -2.75 3.32
C LYS A 219 -7.26 -1.76 2.35
N HIS A 220 -8.41 -1.21 2.71
CA HIS A 220 -9.01 -0.07 2.03
C HIS A 220 -8.77 1.20 2.83
N VAL A 221 -8.36 2.27 2.16
CA VAL A 221 -8.04 3.55 2.78
C VAL A 221 -8.63 4.69 1.96
N SER A 222 -9.37 5.57 2.62
CA SER A 222 -9.72 6.88 2.05
C SER A 222 -8.65 7.88 2.44
N PHE A 223 -7.77 8.22 1.49
CA PHE A 223 -6.63 9.09 1.75
C PHE A 223 -7.00 10.57 1.69
N GLN A 224 -6.43 11.34 2.61
CA GLN A 224 -6.45 12.80 2.61
C GLN A 224 -5.04 13.37 2.61
N LYS A 225 -4.85 14.48 1.87
CA LYS A 225 -3.56 15.17 1.77
C LYS A 225 -3.17 15.83 3.09
N ILE A 226 -1.86 15.90 3.34
CA ILE A 226 -1.24 16.68 4.44
C ILE A 226 -0.91 18.10 3.98
#